data_AF-A0A6I3V183-F1
#
_entry.id   AF-A0A6I3V183-F1
#
_cell.length_a   1.000
_cell.length_b   1.000
_cell.length_c   1.000
_cell.angle_alpha   90.00
_cell.angle_beta   90.00
_cell.angle_gamma   90.00
#
_symmetry.space_group_name_H-M   'P 1'
#
loop_
_entity.id
_entity.type
_entity.pdbx_description
1 polymer ?
#
loop_
_entity_poly.entity_id
_entity_poly.type
_entity_poly.pdbx_seq_one_letter_code
_entity_poly.pdbx_strand_id
1 'polypeptide(L)' 'IWRMKGRPELMKLMASVDVHAPAKLRVNVQVPNFDDFFTTYDVKEGDGMWRSPEERVIIW' A
#
# COMPACT_ATOMS: atom_id res chain seq x y z
N ILE A 1 2.36 -12.55 6.84
CA ILE A 1 1.81 -11.49 7.74
C ILE A 1 0.60 -10.79 7.09
N TRP A 2 0.73 -10.13 5.93
CA TRP A 2 -0.36 -9.31 5.34
C TRP A 2 -1.43 -10.05 4.51
N ARG A 3 -1.27 -11.35 4.28
CA ARG A 3 -2.29 -12.15 3.59
C ARG A 3 -3.48 -12.38 4.53
N MET A 4 -4.45 -11.46 4.50
CA MET A 4 -5.62 -11.45 5.35
C MET A 4 -6.89 -11.29 4.51
N LYS A 5 -7.98 -11.95 4.94
CA LYS A 5 -9.33 -11.72 4.43
C LYS A 5 -10.28 -11.71 5.62
N GLY A 6 -11.14 -10.70 5.70
CA GLY A 6 -12.15 -10.56 6.75
C GLY A 6 -13.53 -10.31 6.17
N ARG A 7 -14.57 -10.57 6.98
CA ARG A 7 -15.94 -10.19 6.62
C ARG A 7 -16.08 -8.67 6.60
N PRO A 8 -16.96 -8.09 5.76
CA PRO A 8 -17.13 -6.63 5.68
C PRO A 8 -17.41 -5.96 7.02
N GLU A 9 -18.21 -6.60 7.89
CA GLU A 9 -18.58 -6.06 9.21
C GLU A 9 -17.36 -5.96 10.13
N LEU A 10 -16.50 -6.99 10.11
CA LEU A 10 -15.25 -6.97 10.86
C LEU A 10 -14.29 -5.92 10.30
N MET A 11 -14.15 -5.82 8.99
CA MET A 11 -13.27 -4.81 8.38
C MET A 11 -13.75 -3.38 8.69
N LYS A 12 -15.06 -3.16 8.76
CA LYS A 12 -15.65 -1.88 9.18
C LYS A 12 -15.34 -1.56 10.65
N LEU A 13 -15.48 -2.55 11.55
CA LEU A 13 -15.09 -2.38 12.95
C LEU A 13 -13.60 -2.05 13.06
N MET A 14 -12.73 -2.84 12.44
CA MET A 14 -11.27 -2.64 12.49
C MET A 14 -10.86 -1.26 11.96
N ALA A 15 -11.47 -0.79 10.87
CA ALA A 15 -11.21 0.55 10.35
C ALA A 15 -11.57 1.69 11.31
N SER A 16 -12.43 1.42 12.31
CA SER A 16 -12.85 2.42 13.30
C SER A 16 -12.04 2.40 14.61
N VAL A 17 -11.41 1.27 14.95
CA VAL A 17 -10.78 1.08 16.27
C VAL A 17 -9.29 0.73 16.21
N ASP A 18 -8.80 0.22 15.09
CA ASP A 18 -7.40 -0.19 14.93
C ASP A 18 -6.59 0.98 14.34
N VAL A 19 -5.50 1.33 15.02
CA VAL A 19 -4.55 2.35 14.54
C VAL A 19 -3.78 1.89 13.29
N HIS A 20 -3.79 0.60 13.01
CA HIS A 20 -3.16 0.05 11.82
C HIS A 20 -4.07 0.14 10.61
N ALA A 21 -3.50 0.58 9.49
CA ALA A 21 -4.20 0.53 8.20
C ALA A 21 -4.57 -0.92 7.81
N PRO A 22 -5.62 -1.11 6.99
CA PRO A 22 -5.97 -2.41 6.44
C PRO A 22 -4.79 -3.09 5.74
N ALA A 23 -4.67 -4.42 5.90
CA ALA A 23 -3.52 -5.19 5.42
C ALA A 23 -3.17 -4.95 3.93
N LYS A 24 -4.18 -4.84 3.06
CA LYS A 24 -4.00 -4.54 1.63
C LYS A 24 -3.30 -3.19 1.41
N LEU A 25 -3.66 -2.17 2.18
CA LEU A 25 -3.11 -0.82 2.07
C LEU A 25 -1.71 -0.73 2.70
N ARG A 26 -1.45 -1.51 3.76
CA ARG A 26 -0.11 -1.61 4.37
C ARG A 26 0.97 -2.12 3.40
N VAL A 27 0.58 -2.84 2.36
CA VAL A 27 1.50 -3.26 1.28
C VAL A 27 1.42 -2.27 0.12
N ASN A 28 0.24 -2.11 -0.48
CA ASN A 28 0.14 -1.45 -1.79
C ASN A 28 0.32 0.07 -1.76
N VAL A 29 0.12 0.73 -0.61
CA VAL A 29 0.39 2.17 -0.50
C VAL A 29 1.87 2.44 -0.26
N GLN A 30 2.59 1.49 0.34
CA GLN A 30 3.96 1.69 0.81
C GLN A 30 4.99 1.42 -0.28
N VAL A 31 4.86 0.30 -1.00
CA VAL A 31 5.87 -0.12 -1.98
C VAL A 31 6.09 0.89 -3.13
N PRO A 32 5.10 1.66 -3.63
CA PRO A 32 5.33 2.67 -4.67
C PRO A 32 6.05 3.94 -4.19
N ASN A 33 6.45 4.03 -2.92
CA ASN A 33 7.29 5.13 -2.44
C ASN A 33 8.79 4.87 -2.62
N PHE A 34 9.20 3.64 -2.95
CA PHE A 34 10.60 3.24 -3.03
C PHE A 34 11.00 2.97 -4.48
N ASP A 35 12.13 3.53 -4.91
CA ASP A 35 12.64 3.35 -6.28
C ASP A 35 12.91 1.87 -6.61
N ASP A 36 13.40 1.09 -5.63
CA ASP A 36 13.63 -0.35 -5.76
C ASP A 36 12.41 -1.12 -6.24
N PHE A 37 11.19 -0.69 -5.86
CA PHE A 37 9.97 -1.34 -6.32
C PHE A 37 9.75 -1.14 -7.83
N PHE A 38 10.03 0.06 -8.35
CA PHE A 38 9.94 0.35 -9.77
C PHE A 38 10.99 -0.41 -10.56
N THR A 39 12.24 -0.45 -10.07
CA THR A 39 13.33 -1.17 -10.74
C THR A 39 13.14 -2.69 -10.71
N THR A 40 12.69 -3.25 -9.58
CA THR A 40 12.54 -4.71 -9.41
C THR A 40 11.43 -5.28 -10.27
N TYR A 41 10.32 -4.56 -10.42
CA TYR A 41 9.12 -5.05 -11.10
C TYR A 41 8.84 -4.36 -12.45
N ASP A 42 9.76 -3.51 -12.93
CA ASP A 42 9.64 -2.76 -14.19
C ASP A 42 8.33 -1.94 -14.28
N VAL A 43 7.95 -1.29 -13.18
CA VAL A 43 6.71 -0.49 -13.08
C VAL A 43 6.87 0.82 -13.83
N LYS A 44 5.95 1.10 -14.76
CA LYS A 44 5.98 2.25 -15.66
C LYS A 44 4.76 3.15 -15.46
N GLU A 45 4.86 4.37 -15.98
CA GLU A 45 3.73 5.27 -16.04
C GLU A 45 2.54 4.60 -16.75
N GLY A 46 1.36 4.67 -16.14
CA GLY A 46 0.14 3.99 -16.59
C GLY A 46 -0.13 2.65 -15.90
N ASP A 47 0.86 2.03 -15.23
CA ASP A 47 0.62 0.83 -14.44
C ASP A 47 -0.17 1.14 -13.17
N GLY A 48 -0.98 0.17 -12.71
CA GLY A 48 -1.86 0.36 -11.55
C GLY A 48 -1.13 0.62 -10.22
N MET A 49 0.18 0.33 -10.15
CA MET A 49 1.03 0.61 -8.99
C MET A 49 2.02 1.76 -9.24
N TRP A 50 1.88 2.50 -10.34
CA TRP A 50 2.68 3.69 -10.62
C TRP A 50 2.36 4.81 -9.61
N ARG A 51 3.41 5.53 -9.21
CA ARG A 51 3.32 6.78 -8.44
C ARG A 51 4.40 7.73 -8.94
N SER A 52 4.02 8.97 -9.23
CA SER A 52 4.98 9.95 -9.72
C SER A 52 6.00 10.30 -8.63
N PRO A 53 7.26 10.60 -8.99
CA PRO A 53 8.32 10.88 -8.00
C PRO A 53 7.95 11.96 -6.98
N GLU A 54 7.24 13.01 -7.38
CA GLU A 54 6.81 14.12 -6.53
C GLU A 54 5.72 13.75 -5.50
N GLU A 55 5.00 12.65 -5.71
CA GLU A 55 4.01 12.12 -4.77
C GLU A 55 4.59 11.07 -3.81
N ARG A 56 5.84 10.63 -4.03
CA ARG A 56 6.48 9.61 -3.18
C ARG A 56 6.88 10.22 -1.83
N VAL A 57 6.56 9.49 -0.76
CA VAL A 57 6.86 9.91 0.61
C VAL A 57 7.93 9.02 1.22
N ILE A 58 9.06 9.63 1.58
CA ILE A 58 10.17 9.02 2.31
C ILE A 58 10.47 9.91 3.52
N ILE A 59 10.59 9.32 4.70
CA ILE A 59 10.80 10.06 5.96
C ILE A 59 12.26 10.04 6.40
N TRP A 60 12.94 8.90 6.24
CA TRP A 60 14.30 8.65 6.71
C TRP A 60 15.23 8.40 5.54
#